data_AF-A0A7R9JFY8-F1
#
_entry.id   AF-A0A7R9JFY8-F1
#
_cell.length_a   1.000
_cell.length_b   1.000
_cell.length_c   1.000
_cell.angle_alpha   90.00
_cell.angle_beta   90.00
_cell.angle_gamma   90.00
#
_symmetry.space_group_name_H-M   'P 1'
#
loop_
_entity.id
_entity.type
_entity.pdbx_description
1 polymer ?
#
loop_
_entity_poly.entity_id
_entity_poly.type
_entity_poly.pdbx_seq_one_letter_code
_entity_poly.pdbx_strand_id
1 'polypeptide(L)'
;MCPSQETGEHFQFKPVVSGPQATKTNLSVVSGYVRTALEVQTLLQHAKLEETELNPITQVLSFPPREDIHDNYKFMEVDSSLLDVIQAGDSLVFRGDKEDSVVLCTKDTTYEVKEAETSNSLLLVPDLLFLQEVSSGHQTNRALHHNEVVGVFYKYFELRPCKPRLQKLRRILEESHYRGPEHEEDLKQSEVKIYSFEDLLECVQASEEELRAGLYESLACQIGGAWRILEHEYHFRVLSYILNLVEENSWPLNKVSRKETLKLLSNLVSQDILEQCFDWYTEPTGNLDFNGKYSLV
;
A
#
# COMPACT_ATOMS: atom_id res chain seq x y z
N MET A 1 -10.58 -26.28 -14.50
CA MET A 1 -9.27 -25.66 -14.67
C MET A 1 -9.38 -24.27 -14.09
N CYS A 2 -8.93 -24.09 -12.85
CA CYS A 2 -8.95 -22.79 -12.19
C CYS A 2 -7.77 -21.95 -12.71
N PRO A 3 -7.97 -20.68 -13.09
CA PRO A 3 -6.86 -19.77 -13.29
C PRO A 3 -6.29 -19.39 -11.91
N SER A 4 -4.98 -19.51 -11.79
CA SER A 4 -4.18 -19.06 -10.66
C SER A 4 -4.48 -17.59 -10.31
N GLN A 5 -4.78 -17.34 -9.04
CA GLN A 5 -4.87 -16.01 -8.45
C GLN A 5 -3.46 -15.41 -8.39
N GLU A 6 -3.20 -14.36 -9.17
CA GLU A 6 -2.05 -13.48 -8.96
C GLU A 6 -2.40 -12.57 -7.79
N THR A 7 -1.80 -12.86 -6.65
CA THR A 7 -1.85 -12.09 -5.40
C THR A 7 -1.22 -10.71 -5.61
N GLY A 8 -1.80 -9.67 -5.00
CA GLY A 8 -1.29 -8.30 -5.07
C GLY A 8 0.21 -8.19 -4.79
N GLU A 9 0.92 -7.42 -5.62
CA GLU A 9 2.37 -7.24 -5.48
C GLU A 9 2.68 -6.34 -4.28
N HIS A 10 3.26 -6.92 -3.24
CA HIS A 10 3.82 -6.18 -2.10
C HIS A 10 5.24 -5.72 -2.44
N PHE A 11 5.44 -4.41 -2.57
CA PHE A 11 6.76 -3.83 -2.75
C PHE A 11 7.35 -3.43 -1.39
N GLN A 12 8.37 -4.18 -0.95
CA GLN A 12 9.23 -3.75 0.15
C GLN A 12 10.39 -2.95 -0.44
N PHE A 13 10.38 -1.64 -0.22
CA PHE A 13 11.50 -0.78 -0.57
C PHE A 13 12.63 -1.03 0.43
N LYS A 14 13.73 -1.62 -0.04
CA LYS A 14 14.95 -1.69 0.77
C LYS A 14 15.53 -0.28 0.88
N PRO A 15 15.91 0.18 2.08
CA PRO A 15 16.70 1.40 2.20
C PRO A 15 17.95 1.26 1.32
N VAL A 16 18.24 2.28 0.53
CA VAL A 16 19.50 2.36 -0.22
C VAL A 16 20.61 2.52 0.81
N VAL A 17 21.20 1.40 1.24
CA VAL A 17 22.46 1.41 1.96
C VAL A 17 23.54 1.76 0.94
N SER A 18 23.98 3.02 0.96
CA SER A 18 25.13 3.48 0.20
C SER A 18 26.39 2.77 0.68
N GLY A 19 26.72 1.67 0.01
CA GLY A 19 27.95 0.92 0.18
C GLY A 19 28.33 0.24 -1.13
N PRO A 20 29.61 0.26 -1.54
CA PRO A 20 30.00 -0.26 -2.84
C PRO A 20 29.99 -1.79 -2.79
N GLN A 21 28.98 -2.41 -3.38
CA GLN A 21 29.03 -3.84 -3.72
C GLN A 21 29.19 -3.98 -5.23
N ALA A 22 30.44 -4.19 -5.64
CA ALA A 22 30.80 -4.57 -6.99
C ALA A 22 30.41 -6.05 -7.23
N THR A 23 29.25 -6.29 -7.81
CA THR A 23 28.91 -7.57 -8.44
C THR A 23 29.32 -7.51 -9.90
N LYS A 24 30.44 -8.16 -10.23
CA LYS A 24 30.87 -8.38 -11.62
C LYS A 24 29.95 -9.40 -12.28
N THR A 25 29.00 -8.91 -13.07
CA THR A 25 28.25 -9.75 -14.01
C THR A 25 29.03 -9.77 -15.34
N ASN A 26 29.50 -10.96 -15.74
CA ASN A 26 30.13 -11.16 -17.05
C ASN A 26 29.07 -11.03 -18.14
N LEU A 27 29.04 -9.88 -18.82
CA LEU A 27 28.29 -9.66 -20.06
C LEU A 27 29.26 -9.75 -21.24
N SER A 28 28.92 -10.62 -22.19
CA SER A 28 29.62 -10.82 -23.45
C SER A 28 29.67 -9.52 -24.25
N VAL A 29 30.90 -9.10 -24.58
CA VAL A 29 31.21 -7.83 -25.26
C VAL A 29 30.67 -7.83 -26.69
N VAL A 30 29.57 -7.11 -26.92
CA VAL A 30 29.26 -6.58 -28.26
C VAL A 30 30.16 -5.35 -28.46
N SER A 31 30.95 -5.36 -29.52
CA SER A 31 31.89 -4.29 -29.90
C SER A 31 31.14 -2.99 -30.25
N GLY A 32 30.71 -2.24 -29.24
CA GLY A 32 30.12 -0.91 -29.38
C GLY A 32 31.18 0.17 -29.64
N TYR A 33 30.80 1.23 -30.35
CA TYR A 33 31.63 2.41 -30.53
C TYR A 33 31.92 3.07 -29.18
N VAL A 34 33.20 3.29 -28.86
CA VAL A 34 33.64 3.95 -27.62
C VAL A 34 34.24 5.30 -27.97
N ARG A 35 33.62 6.38 -27.49
CA ARG A 35 34.12 7.75 -27.69
C ARG A 35 35.44 7.95 -26.97
N THR A 36 36.42 8.55 -27.66
CA THR A 36 37.76 8.81 -27.15
C THR A 36 37.97 10.29 -26.78
N ALA A 37 38.97 10.57 -25.95
CA ALA A 37 39.27 11.93 -25.50
C ALA A 37 39.67 12.86 -26.67
N LEU A 38 40.36 12.31 -27.68
CA LEU A 38 40.76 13.05 -28.88
C LEU A 38 39.54 13.46 -29.73
N GLU A 39 38.56 12.57 -29.87
CA GLU A 39 37.31 12.90 -30.57
C GLU A 39 36.52 13.98 -29.84
N VAL A 40 36.48 13.92 -28.50
CA VAL A 40 35.85 14.97 -27.68
C VAL A 40 36.56 16.31 -27.89
N GLN A 41 37.89 16.35 -27.85
CA GLN A 41 38.66 17.57 -28.09
C GLN A 41 38.41 18.13 -29.49
N THR A 42 38.36 17.27 -30.51
CA THR A 42 38.03 17.67 -31.89
C THR A 42 36.62 18.28 -31.97
N LEU A 43 35.64 17.68 -31.30
CA LEU A 43 34.28 18.19 -31.20
C LEU A 43 34.21 19.56 -30.53
N LEU A 44 34.94 19.76 -29.43
CA LEU A 44 35.01 21.05 -28.73
C LEU A 44 35.59 22.15 -29.61
N GLN A 45 36.67 21.85 -30.35
CA GLN A 45 37.27 22.77 -31.32
C GLN A 45 36.28 23.15 -32.43
N HIS A 46 35.55 22.19 -32.99
CA HIS A 46 34.53 22.45 -34.01
C HIS A 46 33.35 23.27 -33.47
N ALA A 47 32.98 23.05 -32.20
CA ALA A 47 31.93 23.79 -31.51
C ALA A 47 32.38 25.19 -31.04
N LYS A 48 33.66 25.55 -31.17
CA LYS A 48 34.27 26.79 -30.68
C LYS A 48 34.09 26.99 -29.16
N LEU A 49 34.16 25.90 -28.39
CA LEU A 49 34.10 25.93 -26.94
C LEU A 49 35.52 25.94 -26.36
N GLU A 50 35.77 26.79 -25.36
CA GLU A 50 37.06 26.83 -24.67
C GLU A 50 37.12 25.76 -23.57
N GLU A 51 38.14 24.89 -23.59
CA GLU A 51 38.29 23.81 -22.61
C GLU A 51 38.40 24.30 -21.16
N THR A 52 38.90 25.52 -20.96
CA THR A 52 39.03 26.21 -19.66
C THR A 52 37.70 26.62 -19.05
N GLU A 53 36.65 26.75 -19.87
CA GLU A 53 35.29 27.07 -19.42
C GLU A 53 34.47 25.82 -19.07
N LEU A 54 35.03 24.63 -19.29
CA LEU A 54 34.36 23.35 -19.09
C LEU A 54 34.97 22.59 -17.92
N ASN A 55 34.13 21.76 -17.28
CA ASN A 55 34.62 20.81 -16.30
C ASN A 55 35.62 19.82 -16.92
N PRO A 56 36.63 19.37 -16.15
CA PRO A 56 37.64 18.43 -16.64
C PRO A 56 37.05 17.04 -16.92
N ILE A 57 35.90 16.69 -16.36
CA ILE A 57 35.22 15.41 -16.61
C ILE A 57 34.18 15.59 -17.72
N THR A 58 34.30 14.79 -18.79
CA THR A 58 33.28 14.64 -19.82
C THR A 58 32.55 13.32 -19.62
N GLN A 59 31.24 13.40 -19.43
CA GLN A 59 30.38 12.22 -19.31
C GLN A 59 29.83 11.83 -20.69
N VAL A 60 30.17 10.64 -21.17
CA VAL A 60 29.71 10.06 -22.44
C VAL A 60 28.53 9.14 -22.15
N LEU A 61 27.36 9.48 -22.71
CA LEU A 61 26.17 8.66 -22.59
C LEU A 61 26.07 7.67 -23.75
N SER A 62 25.95 6.38 -23.46
CA SER A 62 25.65 5.34 -24.43
C SER A 62 24.21 4.87 -24.28
N PHE A 63 23.53 4.63 -25.40
CA PHE A 63 22.20 4.06 -25.41
C PHE A 63 22.29 2.58 -25.79
N PRO A 64 21.73 1.68 -24.98
CA PRO A 64 21.65 0.27 -25.31
C PRO A 64 20.70 0.05 -26.50
N PRO A 65 20.81 -1.10 -27.19
CA PRO A 65 19.86 -1.48 -28.23
C PRO A 65 18.43 -1.40 -27.69
N ARG A 66 17.50 -0.84 -28.48
CA ARG A 66 16.11 -0.51 -28.09
C ARG A 66 15.27 -1.68 -27.56
N GLU A 67 15.75 -2.91 -27.65
CA GLU A 67 14.93 -4.11 -27.41
C GLU A 67 14.94 -4.56 -25.94
N ASP A 68 15.88 -4.08 -25.10
CA ASP A 68 16.11 -4.71 -23.78
C ASP A 68 15.55 -3.96 -22.55
N ILE A 69 15.08 -2.70 -22.65
CA ILE A 69 15.00 -1.85 -21.43
C ILE A 69 13.75 -0.98 -21.24
N HIS A 70 12.58 -1.45 -21.67
CA HIS A 70 11.36 -0.63 -21.54
C HIS A 70 10.34 -1.13 -20.50
N ASP A 71 10.34 -2.41 -20.13
CA ASP A 71 9.20 -2.96 -19.36
C ASP A 71 9.44 -3.09 -17.86
N ASN A 72 10.70 -3.08 -17.40
CA ASN A 72 11.02 -3.36 -16.00
C ASN A 72 11.04 -2.13 -15.09
N TYR A 73 10.99 -0.92 -15.64
CA TYR A 73 11.07 0.33 -14.88
C TYR A 73 9.93 1.26 -15.24
N LYS A 74 9.41 1.96 -14.24
CA LYS A 74 8.43 3.04 -14.40
C LYS A 74 8.78 4.17 -13.45
N PHE A 75 8.54 5.40 -13.88
CA PHE A 75 8.69 6.56 -13.01
C PHE A 75 7.38 6.81 -12.25
N MET A 76 7.52 7.17 -10.98
CA MET A 76 6.42 7.58 -10.13
C MET A 76 6.85 8.85 -9.40
N GLU A 77 6.01 9.87 -9.46
CA GLU A 77 6.18 11.10 -8.71
C GLU A 77 5.79 10.84 -7.25
N VAL A 78 6.67 11.25 -6.35
CA VAL A 78 6.55 11.03 -4.91
C VAL A 78 6.77 12.37 -4.21
N ASP A 79 5.81 12.79 -3.40
CA ASP A 79 5.94 14.00 -2.58
C ASP A 79 6.83 13.78 -1.35
N SER A 80 7.09 14.83 -0.55
CA SER A 80 7.92 14.70 0.64
C SER A 80 7.38 13.70 1.66
N SER A 81 6.05 13.61 1.81
CA SER A 81 5.44 12.73 2.81
C SER A 81 5.59 11.26 2.45
N LEU A 82 5.37 10.91 1.18
CA LEU A 82 5.59 9.55 0.68
C LEU A 82 7.07 9.21 0.62
N LEU A 83 7.95 10.18 0.37
CA LEU A 83 9.39 9.97 0.42
C LEU A 83 9.83 9.58 1.83
N ASP A 84 9.32 10.24 2.86
CA ASP A 84 9.60 9.91 4.26
C ASP A 84 9.14 8.48 4.60
N VAL A 85 7.96 8.07 4.14
CA VAL A 85 7.42 6.70 4.29
C VAL A 85 8.36 5.67 3.62
N ILE A 86 8.78 5.93 2.38
CA ILE A 86 9.71 5.03 1.65
C ILE A 86 11.06 4.95 2.36
N GLN A 87 11.58 6.08 2.84
CA GLN A 87 12.88 6.14 3.53
C GLN A 87 12.85 5.46 4.90
N ALA A 88 11.71 5.50 5.59
CA ALA A 88 11.48 4.76 6.83
C ALA A 88 11.48 3.23 6.60
N GLY A 89 11.31 2.77 5.35
CA GLY A 89 11.22 1.36 5.00
C GLY A 89 9.81 0.80 5.11
N ASP A 90 8.79 1.67 5.17
CA ASP A 90 7.40 1.26 5.16
C ASP A 90 7.00 0.73 3.77
N SER A 91 6.02 -0.17 3.74
CA SER A 91 5.54 -0.76 2.49
C SER A 91 4.50 0.12 1.83
N LEU A 92 4.59 0.24 0.49
CA LEU A 92 3.53 0.76 -0.35
C LEU A 92 2.92 -0.41 -1.14
N VAL A 93 1.59 -0.43 -1.25
CA VAL A 93 0.87 -1.55 -1.87
C VAL A 93 -0.11 -1.03 -2.91
N PHE A 94 -0.05 -1.56 -4.12
CA PHE A 94 -1.07 -1.29 -5.13
C PHE A 94 -2.30 -2.17 -4.88
N ARG A 95 -3.49 -1.56 -4.94
CA ARG A 95 -4.77 -2.25 -4.70
C ARG A 95 -5.80 -1.95 -5.77
N GLY A 96 -6.67 -2.92 -6.04
CA GLY A 96 -7.76 -2.86 -7.00
C GLY A 96 -7.95 -4.18 -7.74
N ASP A 97 -9.21 -4.51 -8.06
CA ASP A 97 -9.49 -5.65 -8.95
C ASP A 97 -9.14 -5.32 -10.41
N LYS A 98 -9.22 -6.33 -11.27
CA LYS A 98 -8.95 -6.22 -12.72
C LYS A 98 -9.75 -5.13 -13.44
N GLU A 99 -10.96 -4.86 -12.95
CA GLU A 99 -11.87 -3.86 -13.53
C GLU A 99 -11.76 -2.49 -12.83
N ASP A 100 -11.02 -2.40 -11.73
CA ASP A 100 -10.87 -1.17 -10.96
C ASP A 100 -9.67 -0.35 -11.48
N SER A 101 -9.75 0.98 -11.36
CA SER A 101 -8.58 1.84 -11.55
C SER A 101 -7.61 1.65 -10.37
N VAL A 102 -6.36 1.28 -10.57
CA VAL A 102 -5.42 1.01 -9.48
C VAL A 102 -5.27 2.20 -8.50
N VAL A 103 -5.17 1.90 -7.20
CA VAL A 103 -4.76 2.85 -6.16
C VAL A 103 -3.46 2.40 -5.51
N LEU A 104 -2.70 3.33 -4.95
CA LEU A 104 -1.54 3.05 -4.11
C LEU A 104 -1.90 3.35 -2.66
N CYS A 105 -1.61 2.44 -1.75
CA CYS A 105 -1.89 2.61 -0.33
C CYS A 105 -0.61 2.64 0.49
N THR A 106 -0.52 3.59 1.40
CA THR A 106 0.31 3.48 2.61
C THR A 106 -0.44 2.65 3.66
N LYS A 107 0.03 2.64 4.90
CA LYS A 107 -0.68 2.05 6.04
C LYS A 107 -2.08 2.67 6.26
N ASP A 108 -2.19 3.98 6.06
CA ASP A 108 -3.31 4.80 6.54
C ASP A 108 -3.97 5.69 5.47
N THR A 109 -3.37 5.79 4.29
CA THR A 109 -3.80 6.72 3.24
C THR A 109 -3.88 6.03 1.88
N THR A 110 -4.95 6.30 1.14
CA THR A 110 -5.12 5.86 -0.26
C THR A 110 -4.80 6.97 -1.26
N TYR A 111 -4.05 6.65 -2.30
CA TYR A 111 -3.67 7.55 -3.38
C TYR A 111 -4.22 7.04 -4.71
N GLU A 112 -4.88 7.91 -5.46
CA GLU A 112 -5.19 7.67 -6.86
C GLU A 112 -3.90 7.70 -7.68
N VAL A 113 -3.74 6.72 -8.58
CA VAL A 113 -2.59 6.60 -9.47
C VAL A 113 -3.02 7.04 -10.86
N LYS A 114 -2.36 8.06 -11.42
CA LYS A 114 -2.66 8.58 -12.74
C LYS A 114 -1.44 8.54 -13.64
N GLU A 115 -1.54 7.91 -14.80
CA GLU A 115 -0.50 7.99 -15.82
C GLU A 115 -0.50 9.38 -16.47
N ALA A 116 0.67 10.01 -16.51
CA ALA A 116 0.92 11.27 -17.18
C ALA A 116 1.99 11.08 -18.26
N GLU A 117 1.87 11.84 -19.34
CA GLU A 117 2.85 11.88 -20.43
C GLU A 117 3.58 13.21 -20.43
N THR A 118 4.84 13.20 -20.82
CA THR A 118 5.67 14.40 -20.98
C THR A 118 6.21 14.49 -22.40
N SER A 119 6.30 15.72 -22.92
CA SER A 119 6.92 16.00 -24.22
C SER A 119 8.44 15.84 -24.19
N ASN A 120 9.04 15.85 -23.01
CA ASN A 120 10.47 15.74 -22.81
C ASN A 120 10.86 14.30 -22.50
N SER A 121 12.02 13.87 -23.00
CA SER A 121 12.59 12.57 -22.66
C SER A 121 13.13 12.57 -21.22
N LEU A 122 12.70 11.60 -20.42
CA LEU A 122 13.26 11.31 -19.11
C LEU A 122 14.29 10.18 -19.26
N LEU A 123 15.56 10.45 -18.98
CA LEU A 123 16.63 9.45 -19.09
C LEU A 123 16.94 8.91 -17.70
N LEU A 124 16.86 7.60 -17.53
CA LEU A 124 17.37 6.92 -16.33
C LEU A 124 18.85 6.59 -16.56
N VAL A 125 19.73 7.32 -15.88
CA VAL A 125 21.18 7.14 -15.98
C VAL A 125 21.76 6.97 -14.58
N PRO A 126 22.06 5.72 -14.17
CA PRO A 126 22.77 5.45 -12.92
C PRO A 126 24.13 6.14 -12.91
N ASP A 127 24.59 6.51 -11.71
CA ASP A 127 25.95 7.06 -11.48
C ASP A 127 26.30 8.29 -12.34
N LEU A 128 25.29 9.05 -12.76
CA LEU A 128 25.50 10.32 -13.44
C LEU A 128 26.08 11.34 -12.44
N LEU A 129 27.27 11.84 -12.76
CA LEU A 129 27.95 12.78 -11.89
C LEU A 129 27.30 14.16 -11.98
N PHE A 130 26.90 14.71 -10.84
CA PHE A 130 26.40 16.06 -10.73
C PHE A 130 27.55 17.07 -10.58
N LEU A 131 27.27 18.35 -10.88
CA LEU A 131 28.30 19.40 -10.91
C LEU A 131 29.15 19.47 -9.63
N GLN A 132 28.53 19.23 -8.48
CA GLN A 132 29.17 19.26 -7.16
C GLN A 132 30.24 18.16 -7.01
N GLU A 133 30.06 17.02 -7.65
CA GLU A 133 30.97 15.86 -7.58
C GLU A 133 32.17 16.04 -8.51
N VAL A 134 31.98 16.78 -9.61
CA VAL A 134 32.97 17.02 -10.66
C VAL A 134 33.90 18.20 -10.33
N SER A 135 33.51 19.09 -9.42
CA SER A 135 34.24 20.33 -9.10
C SER A 135 35.48 20.12 -8.22
N SER A 136 35.76 18.88 -7.81
CA SER A 136 36.79 18.55 -6.82
C SER A 136 38.13 18.19 -7.46
N GLY A 137 38.83 19.17 -8.02
CA GLY A 137 40.26 19.02 -8.33
C GLY A 137 40.74 19.82 -9.53
N HIS A 138 41.96 20.37 -9.41
CA HIS A 138 42.72 20.88 -10.55
C HIS A 138 43.26 19.71 -11.39
N GLN A 139 42.39 19.03 -12.13
CA GLN A 139 42.82 18.07 -13.15
C GLN A 139 43.22 18.84 -14.41
N THR A 140 44.45 18.64 -14.87
CA THR A 140 44.98 19.31 -16.07
C THR A 140 44.55 18.61 -17.35
N ASN A 141 44.12 17.35 -17.28
CA ASN A 141 43.73 16.54 -18.43
C ASN A 141 42.25 16.16 -18.35
N ARG A 142 41.56 16.22 -19.49
CA ARG A 142 40.15 15.85 -19.61
C ARG A 142 39.95 14.35 -19.39
N ALA A 143 39.14 13.97 -18.41
CA ALA A 143 38.77 12.59 -18.11
C ALA A 143 37.43 12.24 -18.76
N LEU A 144 37.31 11.02 -19.32
CA LEU A 144 36.04 10.52 -19.84
C LEU A 144 35.40 9.56 -18.83
N HIS A 145 34.12 9.79 -18.53
CA HIS A 145 33.29 8.88 -17.76
C HIS A 145 32.19 8.35 -18.66
N HIS A 146 32.10 7.03 -18.83
CA HIS A 146 31.11 6.42 -19.70
C HIS A 146 29.95 5.91 -18.86
N ASN A 147 28.74 6.43 -19.14
CA ASN A 147 27.52 6.03 -18.46
C ASN A 147 26.55 5.43 -19.48
N GLU A 148 25.94 4.32 -19.11
CA GLU A 148 24.91 3.68 -19.91
C GLU A 148 23.53 4.19 -19.49
N VAL A 149 22.75 4.63 -20.48
CA VAL A 149 21.36 5.01 -20.27
C VAL A 149 20.57 3.72 -20.09
N VAL A 150 19.98 3.52 -18.92
CA VAL A 150 19.10 2.37 -18.67
C VAL A 150 17.86 2.50 -19.54
N GLY A 151 17.18 3.64 -19.52
CA GLY A 151 15.98 3.78 -20.34
C GLY A 151 15.65 5.22 -20.66
N VAL A 152 14.86 5.38 -21.72
CA VAL A 152 14.26 6.65 -22.11
C VAL A 152 12.75 6.51 -21.94
N PHE A 153 12.21 7.31 -21.04
CA PHE A 153 10.80 7.26 -20.65
C PHE A 153 10.12 8.57 -21.07
N TYR A 154 8.84 8.45 -21.37
CA TYR A 154 7.97 9.57 -21.75
C TYR A 154 6.71 9.62 -20.89
N LYS A 155 6.59 8.68 -19.95
CA LYS A 155 5.46 8.51 -19.06
C LYS A 155 5.94 8.35 -17.63
N TYR A 156 5.10 8.79 -16.70
CA TYR A 156 5.28 8.63 -15.27
C TYR A 156 3.92 8.56 -14.59
N PHE A 157 3.89 8.07 -13.36
CA PHE A 157 2.68 8.07 -12.54
C PHE A 157 2.68 9.25 -11.57
N GLU A 158 1.58 9.97 -11.53
CA GLU A 158 1.26 10.94 -10.49
C GLU A 158 0.42 10.27 -9.40
N LEU A 159 0.69 10.63 -8.14
CA LEU A 159 -0.07 10.17 -6.98
C LEU A 159 -0.88 11.33 -6.39
N ARG A 160 -2.15 11.09 -6.07
CA ARG A 160 -3.01 12.08 -5.42
C ARG A 160 -3.78 11.45 -4.26
N PRO A 161 -3.68 11.98 -3.02
CA PRO A 161 -4.50 11.49 -1.92
C PRO A 161 -5.98 11.52 -2.31
N CYS A 162 -6.68 10.41 -2.07
CA CYS A 162 -8.10 10.29 -2.35
C CYS A 162 -8.82 9.56 -1.21
N LYS A 163 -10.16 9.57 -1.24
CA LYS A 163 -10.97 8.85 -0.26
C LYS A 163 -10.99 7.35 -0.58
N PRO A 164 -11.05 6.47 0.44
CA PRO A 164 -11.16 5.03 0.23
C PRO A 164 -12.51 4.71 -0.43
N ARG A 165 -12.52 3.74 -1.36
CA ARG A 165 -13.73 3.39 -2.13
C ARG A 165 -14.51 2.27 -1.43
N LEU A 166 -15.11 2.61 -0.30
CA LEU A 166 -15.81 1.66 0.60
C LEU A 166 -17.20 1.20 0.12
N GLN A 167 -17.69 1.67 -1.02
CA GLN A 167 -18.97 1.21 -1.58
C GLN A 167 -18.94 -0.30 -1.88
N LYS A 168 -17.80 -0.78 -2.40
CA LYS A 168 -17.58 -2.20 -2.70
C LYS A 168 -17.58 -3.05 -1.43
N LEU A 169 -16.95 -2.56 -0.36
CA LEU A 169 -16.97 -3.20 0.96
C LEU A 169 -18.41 -3.43 1.43
N ARG A 170 -19.25 -2.38 1.39
CA ARG A 170 -20.66 -2.46 1.82
C ARG A 170 -21.43 -3.52 1.04
N ARG A 171 -21.32 -3.51 -0.30
CA ARG A 171 -21.98 -4.50 -1.16
C ARG A 171 -21.55 -5.93 -0.81
N ILE A 172 -20.25 -6.16 -0.65
CA ILE A 172 -19.70 -7.49 -0.31
C ILE A 172 -20.24 -7.97 1.04
N LEU A 173 -20.23 -7.10 2.05
CA LEU A 173 -20.70 -7.47 3.39
C LEU A 173 -22.22 -7.70 3.46
N GLU A 174 -22.99 -6.98 2.64
CA GLU A 174 -24.44 -7.18 2.51
C GLU A 174 -24.77 -8.55 1.90
N GLU A 175 -24.01 -9.01 0.91
CA GLU A 175 -24.21 -10.33 0.29
C GLU A 175 -23.98 -11.48 1.28
N SER A 176 -23.02 -11.32 2.21
CA SER A 176 -22.66 -12.34 3.21
C SER A 176 -23.10 -12.00 4.63
N HIS A 177 -24.17 -11.22 4.81
CA HIS A 177 -24.67 -10.83 6.14
C HIS A 177 -24.97 -12.05 7.05
N TYR A 178 -24.73 -11.91 8.35
CA TYR A 178 -24.95 -12.95 9.35
C TYR A 178 -26.36 -12.85 9.94
N ARG A 179 -27.17 -13.88 9.72
CA ARG A 179 -28.59 -13.93 10.16
C ARG A 179 -28.80 -14.75 11.43
N GLY A 180 -27.76 -15.43 11.89
CA GLY A 180 -27.81 -16.34 13.02
C GLY A 180 -27.27 -17.73 12.69
N PRO A 181 -26.86 -18.50 13.71
CA PRO A 181 -26.30 -19.83 13.52
C PRO A 181 -27.24 -20.79 12.77
N GLU A 182 -28.55 -20.58 12.88
CA GLU A 182 -29.59 -21.37 12.22
C GLU A 182 -29.61 -21.20 10.69
N HIS A 183 -29.05 -20.12 10.15
CA HIS A 183 -29.09 -19.78 8.72
C HIS A 183 -27.75 -20.01 8.00
N GLU A 184 -26.71 -20.46 8.71
CA GLU A 184 -25.37 -20.60 8.14
C GLU A 184 -25.28 -21.75 7.12
N GLU A 185 -26.06 -22.81 7.28
CA GLU A 185 -26.10 -23.91 6.30
C GLU A 185 -26.72 -23.47 4.97
N ASP A 186 -27.73 -22.60 5.00
CA ASP A 186 -28.34 -22.03 3.79
C ASP A 186 -27.32 -21.18 3.02
N LEU A 187 -26.52 -20.39 3.74
CA LEU A 187 -25.47 -19.57 3.11
C LEU A 187 -24.37 -20.43 2.49
N LYS A 188 -23.94 -21.52 3.16
CA LYS A 188 -22.98 -22.47 2.59
C LYS A 188 -23.46 -23.09 1.29
N GLN A 189 -24.77 -23.33 1.15
CA GLN A 189 -25.38 -23.84 -0.08
C GLN A 189 -25.47 -22.77 -1.19
N SER A 190 -25.48 -21.49 -0.85
CA SER A 190 -25.60 -20.38 -1.80
C SER A 190 -24.32 -20.01 -2.55
N GLU A 191 -23.19 -20.68 -2.24
CA GLU A 191 -21.85 -20.41 -2.80
C GLU A 191 -21.36 -18.96 -2.62
N VAL A 192 -21.99 -18.17 -1.74
CA VAL A 192 -21.56 -16.81 -1.41
C VAL A 192 -20.21 -16.85 -0.70
N LYS A 193 -19.23 -16.10 -1.23
CA LYS A 193 -17.91 -15.97 -0.61
C LYS A 193 -18.03 -15.18 0.69
N ILE A 194 -17.40 -15.69 1.75
CA ILE A 194 -17.20 -14.97 3.01
C ILE A 194 -15.74 -14.47 3.01
N TYR A 195 -15.54 -13.22 3.40
CA TYR A 195 -14.26 -12.53 3.21
C TYR A 195 -13.51 -12.39 4.53
N SER A 196 -12.25 -12.83 4.54
CA SER A 196 -11.28 -12.45 5.58
C SER A 196 -10.84 -10.99 5.43
N PHE A 197 -10.07 -10.48 6.39
CA PHE A 197 -9.51 -9.13 6.26
C PHE A 197 -8.58 -9.01 5.05
N GLU A 198 -7.77 -10.04 4.82
CA GLU A 198 -6.86 -10.16 3.69
C GLU A 198 -7.61 -10.21 2.35
N ASP A 199 -8.70 -10.99 2.27
CA ASP A 199 -9.56 -11.02 1.08
C ASP A 199 -10.14 -9.63 0.76
N LEU A 200 -10.56 -8.89 1.80
CA LEU A 200 -11.07 -7.54 1.63
C LEU A 200 -9.99 -6.57 1.16
N LEU A 201 -8.77 -6.70 1.68
CA LEU A 201 -7.61 -5.90 1.27
C LEU A 201 -7.23 -6.11 -0.21
N GLU A 202 -7.43 -7.33 -0.74
CA GLU A 202 -7.15 -7.61 -2.16
C GLU A 202 -8.14 -6.91 -3.10
N CYS A 203 -9.41 -6.81 -2.72
CA CYS A 203 -10.46 -6.32 -3.62
C CYS A 203 -10.96 -4.90 -3.30
N VAL A 204 -10.78 -4.39 -2.09
CA VAL A 204 -11.23 -3.04 -1.69
C VAL A 204 -10.10 -2.02 -1.85
N GLN A 205 -10.42 -0.92 -2.52
CA GLN A 205 -9.48 0.16 -2.78
C GLN A 205 -9.39 1.11 -1.57
N ALA A 206 -8.69 0.66 -0.54
CA ALA A 206 -8.48 1.38 0.71
C ALA A 206 -7.14 0.98 1.34
N SER A 207 -6.56 1.86 2.15
CA SER A 207 -5.48 1.48 3.06
C SER A 207 -5.98 0.55 4.16
N GLU A 208 -5.05 -0.02 4.91
CA GLU A 208 -5.39 -0.98 5.97
C GLU A 208 -6.20 -0.32 7.09
N GLU A 209 -5.80 0.88 7.52
CA GLU A 209 -6.53 1.62 8.56
C GLU A 209 -7.87 2.15 8.06
N GLU A 210 -7.96 2.63 6.82
CA GLU A 210 -9.22 3.07 6.21
C GLU A 210 -10.22 1.91 6.05
N LEU A 211 -9.75 0.72 5.68
CA LEU A 211 -10.60 -0.47 5.60
C LEU A 211 -11.14 -0.87 6.98
N ARG A 212 -10.29 -0.84 8.02
CA ARG A 212 -10.71 -1.09 9.41
C ARG A 212 -11.75 -0.06 9.87
N ALA A 213 -11.51 1.22 9.59
CA ALA A 213 -12.47 2.27 9.89
C ALA A 213 -13.81 2.02 9.19
N GLY A 214 -13.78 1.65 7.91
CA GLY A 214 -14.98 1.30 7.15
C GLY A 214 -15.74 0.10 7.71
N LEU A 215 -15.04 -0.93 8.19
CA LEU A 215 -15.64 -2.08 8.87
C LEU A 215 -16.31 -1.68 10.19
N TYR A 216 -15.62 -0.86 10.99
CA TYR A 216 -16.16 -0.34 12.24
C TYR A 216 -17.41 0.53 12.03
N GLU A 217 -17.36 1.47 11.09
CA GLU A 217 -18.50 2.33 10.72
C GLU A 217 -19.70 1.51 10.22
N SER A 218 -19.45 0.38 9.58
CA SER A 218 -20.50 -0.51 9.07
C SER A 218 -21.05 -1.48 10.12
N LEU A 219 -20.59 -1.38 11.39
CA LEU A 219 -20.89 -2.34 12.45
C LEU A 219 -20.67 -3.79 11.97
N ALA A 220 -19.53 -4.01 11.30
CA ALA A 220 -19.12 -5.35 10.91
C ALA A 220 -18.44 -6.06 12.09
N CYS A 221 -18.73 -7.36 12.24
CA CYS A 221 -18.07 -8.25 13.18
C CYS A 221 -17.07 -9.15 12.47
N GLN A 222 -15.96 -9.45 13.13
CA GLN A 222 -15.13 -10.59 12.76
C GLN A 222 -15.71 -11.86 13.39
N ILE A 223 -16.23 -12.78 12.58
CA ILE A 223 -16.85 -14.04 13.01
C ILE A 223 -16.03 -15.18 12.41
N GLY A 224 -15.36 -15.97 13.25
CA GLY A 224 -14.55 -17.10 12.77
C GLY A 224 -13.46 -16.71 11.76
N GLY A 225 -12.86 -15.53 11.92
CA GLY A 225 -11.81 -14.98 11.04
C GLY A 225 -12.31 -14.20 9.83
N ALA A 226 -13.62 -14.23 9.55
CA ALA A 226 -14.25 -13.51 8.45
C ALA A 226 -15.00 -12.25 8.90
N TRP A 227 -15.06 -11.22 8.07
CA TRP A 227 -15.80 -9.99 8.36
C TRP A 227 -17.21 -10.03 7.78
N ARG A 228 -18.23 -9.76 8.62
CA ARG A 228 -19.64 -9.83 8.25
C ARG A 228 -20.46 -8.77 8.99
N ILE A 229 -21.49 -8.23 8.36
CA ILE A 229 -22.49 -7.39 9.03
C ILE A 229 -23.60 -8.29 9.59
N LEU A 230 -24.12 -7.95 10.77
CA LEU A 230 -25.26 -8.64 11.34
C LEU A 230 -26.56 -8.18 10.66
N GLU A 231 -27.43 -9.11 10.30
CA GLU A 231 -28.78 -8.76 9.86
C GLU A 231 -29.53 -8.02 10.98
N HIS A 232 -30.35 -7.05 10.61
CA HIS A 232 -31.08 -6.19 11.56
C HIS A 232 -31.84 -6.99 12.63
N GLU A 233 -32.55 -8.05 12.25
CA GLU A 233 -33.30 -8.89 13.18
C GLU A 233 -32.39 -9.62 14.18
N TYR A 234 -31.30 -10.21 13.68
CA TYR A 234 -30.32 -10.90 14.52
C TYR A 234 -29.59 -9.92 15.45
N HIS A 235 -29.18 -8.77 14.93
CA HIS A 235 -28.53 -7.71 15.70
C HIS A 235 -29.43 -7.25 16.85
N PHE A 236 -30.71 -6.95 16.56
CA PHE A 236 -31.67 -6.52 17.57
C PHE A 236 -31.92 -7.62 18.63
N ARG A 237 -31.92 -8.89 18.21
CA ARG A 237 -32.03 -10.04 19.11
C ARG A 237 -30.85 -10.09 20.10
N VAL A 238 -29.62 -9.94 19.63
CA VAL A 238 -28.42 -9.92 20.50
C VAL A 238 -28.47 -8.73 21.46
N LEU A 239 -28.78 -7.53 20.96
CA LEU A 239 -28.90 -6.34 21.80
C LEU A 239 -29.98 -6.50 22.88
N SER A 240 -31.13 -7.10 22.53
CA SER A 240 -32.21 -7.38 23.48
C SER A 240 -31.76 -8.33 24.59
N TYR A 241 -30.94 -9.35 24.28
CA TYR A 241 -30.37 -10.23 25.31
C TYR A 241 -29.47 -9.46 26.29
N ILE A 242 -28.65 -8.54 25.80
CA ILE A 242 -27.80 -7.70 26.64
C ILE A 242 -28.65 -6.79 27.54
N LEU A 243 -29.66 -6.11 26.99
CA LEU A 243 -30.54 -5.21 27.74
C LEU A 243 -31.38 -5.94 28.79
N ASN A 244 -31.94 -7.10 28.43
CA ASN A 244 -32.69 -7.93 29.38
C ASN A 244 -31.80 -8.39 30.53
N LEU A 245 -30.55 -8.79 30.26
CA LEU A 245 -29.61 -9.18 31.31
C LEU A 245 -29.31 -8.02 32.27
N VAL A 246 -29.15 -6.81 31.75
CA VAL A 246 -28.95 -5.59 32.55
C VAL A 246 -30.15 -5.35 33.46
N GLU A 247 -31.37 -5.51 32.95
CA GLU A 247 -32.61 -5.35 33.72
C GLU A 247 -32.77 -6.45 34.79
N GLU A 248 -32.58 -7.72 34.43
CA GLU A 248 -32.67 -8.89 35.32
C GLU A 248 -31.72 -8.78 36.52
N ASN A 249 -30.51 -8.26 36.29
CA ASN A 249 -29.52 -8.05 37.34
C ASN A 249 -29.64 -6.67 38.02
N SER A 250 -30.62 -5.85 37.62
CA SER A 250 -30.82 -4.48 38.11
C SER A 250 -29.55 -3.63 38.06
N TRP A 251 -28.75 -3.81 37.00
CA TRP A 251 -27.52 -3.07 36.83
C TRP A 251 -27.80 -1.63 36.41
N PRO A 252 -27.13 -0.63 37.02
CA PRO A 252 -27.14 0.72 36.47
C PRO A 252 -26.54 0.73 35.06
N LEU A 253 -27.11 1.53 34.16
CA LEU A 253 -26.65 1.63 32.76
C LEU A 253 -25.19 2.06 32.64
N ASN A 254 -24.66 2.78 33.63
CA ASN A 254 -23.27 3.23 33.70
C ASN A 254 -22.33 2.26 34.46
N LYS A 255 -22.82 1.06 34.81
CA LYS A 255 -22.10 0.07 35.63
C LYS A 255 -22.37 -1.37 35.15
N VAL A 256 -22.45 -1.56 33.84
CA VAL A 256 -22.64 -2.88 33.22
C VAL A 256 -21.34 -3.68 33.25
N SER A 257 -21.43 -4.96 33.62
CA SER A 257 -20.27 -5.85 33.80
C SER A 257 -19.99 -6.64 32.52
N ARG A 258 -18.95 -6.25 31.74
CA ARG A 258 -18.58 -6.96 30.49
C ARG A 258 -18.35 -8.45 30.75
N LYS A 259 -17.59 -8.78 31.78
CA LYS A 259 -17.26 -10.18 32.14
C LYS A 259 -18.51 -11.02 32.42
N GLU A 260 -19.47 -10.48 33.15
CA GLU A 260 -20.71 -11.23 33.47
C GLU A 260 -21.62 -11.33 32.25
N THR A 261 -21.75 -10.27 31.44
CA THR A 261 -22.49 -10.30 30.18
C THR A 261 -21.96 -11.37 29.24
N LEU A 262 -20.65 -11.37 28.97
CA LEU A 262 -20.01 -12.35 28.10
C LEU A 262 -20.20 -13.78 28.61
N LYS A 263 -20.07 -13.99 29.92
CA LYS A 263 -20.21 -15.31 30.54
C LYS A 263 -21.64 -15.85 30.51
N LEU A 264 -22.64 -15.01 30.78
CA LEU A 264 -24.02 -15.46 30.91
C LEU A 264 -24.70 -15.65 29.56
N LEU A 265 -24.31 -14.86 28.55
CA LEU A 265 -24.89 -14.95 27.20
C LEU A 265 -24.08 -15.84 26.23
N SER A 266 -22.96 -16.42 26.67
CA SER A 266 -22.10 -17.28 25.82
C SER A 266 -22.79 -18.50 25.22
N ASN A 267 -23.88 -18.97 25.84
CA ASN A 267 -24.64 -20.12 25.34
C ASN A 267 -25.68 -19.73 24.28
N LEU A 268 -25.97 -18.44 24.13
CA LEU A 268 -27.01 -17.93 23.22
C LEU A 268 -26.40 -17.26 21.98
N VAL A 269 -25.23 -16.66 22.12
CA VAL A 269 -24.56 -15.87 21.08
C VAL A 269 -23.10 -16.28 21.02
N SER A 270 -22.55 -16.34 19.79
CA SER A 270 -21.11 -16.55 19.60
C SER A 270 -20.31 -15.49 20.37
N GLN A 271 -19.19 -15.91 20.96
CA GLN A 271 -18.33 -15.01 21.73
C GLN A 271 -17.87 -13.81 20.90
N ASP A 272 -17.45 -14.04 19.65
CA ASP A 272 -16.99 -12.99 18.73
C ASP A 272 -18.05 -11.89 18.53
N ILE A 273 -19.30 -12.31 18.29
CA ILE A 273 -20.42 -11.40 18.06
C ILE A 273 -20.78 -10.67 19.35
N LEU A 274 -20.84 -11.41 20.46
CA LEU A 274 -21.26 -10.85 21.74
C LEU A 274 -20.27 -9.81 22.25
N GLU A 275 -18.97 -10.07 22.13
CA GLU A 275 -17.92 -9.10 22.43
C GLU A 275 -18.07 -7.85 21.57
N GLN A 276 -18.20 -8.03 20.26
CA GLN A 276 -18.26 -6.91 19.33
C GLN A 276 -19.54 -6.07 19.50
N CYS A 277 -20.71 -6.71 19.65
CA CYS A 277 -21.96 -6.02 19.94
C CYS A 277 -21.90 -5.26 21.27
N PHE A 278 -21.32 -5.87 22.32
CA PHE A 278 -21.15 -5.19 23.59
C PHE A 278 -20.30 -3.92 23.44
N ASP A 279 -19.19 -4.03 22.71
CA ASP A 279 -18.26 -2.92 22.51
C ASP A 279 -18.85 -1.81 21.61
N TRP A 280 -19.80 -2.10 20.72
CA TRP A 280 -20.50 -1.07 19.92
C TRP A 280 -21.42 -0.16 20.74
N TYR A 281 -22.03 -0.69 21.79
CA TYR A 281 -23.03 0.01 22.59
C TYR A 281 -22.51 0.40 23.97
N THR A 282 -21.23 0.19 24.25
CA THR A 282 -20.70 0.49 25.57
C THR A 282 -19.33 1.16 25.54
N GLU A 283 -19.08 2.01 26.53
CA GLU A 283 -17.80 2.66 26.74
C GLU A 283 -17.25 2.37 28.14
N PRO A 284 -15.92 2.23 28.31
CA PRO A 284 -15.30 2.03 29.62
C PRO A 284 -15.64 3.18 30.58
N THR A 285 -16.11 2.86 31.78
CA THR A 285 -16.28 3.88 32.82
C THR A 285 -14.90 4.16 33.44
N GLY A 286 -14.47 5.43 33.48
CA GLY A 286 -13.08 5.89 33.71
C GLY A 286 -12.32 5.40 34.96
N ASN A 287 -12.88 4.52 35.78
CA ASN A 287 -12.13 3.74 36.77
C ASN A 287 -11.87 2.34 36.21
N LEU A 288 -10.67 2.11 35.69
CA LEU A 288 -10.09 0.82 35.34
C LEU A 288 -9.82 -0.05 36.59
N ASP A 289 -10.78 -0.13 37.51
CA ASP A 289 -10.73 -1.12 38.59
C ASP A 289 -11.07 -2.48 37.97
N PHE A 290 -10.35 -3.51 38.40
CA PHE A 290 -10.27 -4.90 37.92
C PHE A 290 -11.58 -5.64 37.54
N ASN A 291 -12.75 -5.03 37.73
CA ASN A 291 -14.06 -5.53 37.29
C ASN A 291 -14.64 -4.85 36.04
N GLY A 292 -13.94 -3.90 35.41
CA GLY A 292 -14.25 -3.40 34.05
C GLY A 292 -15.72 -3.04 33.85
N LYS A 293 -16.17 -1.98 34.51
CA LYS A 293 -17.55 -1.49 34.38
C LYS A 293 -17.67 -0.58 33.16
N TYR A 294 -18.74 -0.78 32.41
CA TYR A 294 -19.03 -0.06 31.17
C TYR A 294 -20.33 0.73 31.30
N SER A 295 -20.40 1.82 30.54
CA SER A 295 -21.63 2.59 30.35
C SER A 295 -22.24 2.27 29.00
N LEU A 296 -23.52 1.95 28.97
CA LEU A 296 -24.30 1.92 27.73
C LEU A 296 -24.35 3.33 27.11
N VAL A 297 -24.18 3.41 25.78
CA VAL A 297 -24.16 4.63 24.96
C VAL A 297 -25.42 4.75 24.13
#